data_AF-A0A090QZK2-F1
#
_entry.id   AF-A0A090QZK2-F1
#
_cell.length_a   1.000
_cell.length_b   1.000
_cell.length_c   1.000
_cell.angle_alpha   90.00
_cell.angle_beta   90.00
_cell.angle_gamma   90.00
#
_symmetry.space_group_name_H-M   'P 1'
#
loop_
_entity.id
_entity.type
_entity.pdbx_description
1 polymer ?
#
loop_
_entity_poly.entity_id
_entity_poly.type
_entity_poly.pdbx_seq_one_letter_code
_entity_poly.pdbx_strand_id
1 'polypeptide(L)' 'MNLFDVYVGKGVEDGQKSLAIALTLQSAERTLEEADIAGAVESIVAVLAERFGASLRD' A
#
# COMPACT_ATOMS: atom_id res chain seq x y z
N MET A 1 -10.26 5.88 3.86
CA MET A 1 -9.59 4.84 3.05
C MET A 1 -10.16 4.97 1.65
N ASN A 2 -9.42 5.61 0.74
CA ASN A 2 -9.87 5.82 -0.63
C ASN A 2 -9.08 4.87 -1.53
N LEU A 3 -9.81 3.97 -2.20
CA LEU A 3 -9.26 3.18 -3.29
C LEU A 3 -9.05 4.16 -4.45
N PHE A 4 -7.80 4.40 -4.83
CA PHE A 4 -7.47 5.48 -5.75
C PHE A 4 -7.57 5.01 -7.20
N ASP A 5 -7.02 3.83 -7.52
CA ASP A 5 -7.09 3.30 -8.87
C ASP A 5 -6.90 1.78 -8.91
N VAL A 6 -7.57 1.11 -9.85
CA VAL A 6 -7.39 -0.32 -10.12
C VAL A 6 -6.89 -0.43 -11.56
N TYR A 7 -5.58 -0.55 -11.70
CA TYR A 7 -4.92 -0.67 -12.99
C TYR A 7 -4.78 -2.15 -13.37
N VAL A 8 -5.46 -2.52 -14.46
CA VAL A 8 -5.35 -3.83 -15.12
C VAL A 8 -5.00 -3.55 -16.58
N GLY A 9 -3.75 -3.74 -16.96
CA GLY A 9 -3.27 -3.34 -18.29
C GLY A 9 -1.87 -3.85 -18.60
N LYS A 10 -1.41 -3.58 -19.84
CA LYS A 10 -0.09 -4.01 -20.36
C LYS A 10 1.02 -3.67 -19.35
N GLY A 11 1.66 -4.71 -18.80
CA GLY A 11 2.67 -4.61 -17.76
C GLY A 11 2.25 -5.21 -16.41
N VAL A 12 1.01 -5.67 -16.26
CA VAL A 12 0.54 -6.51 -15.15
C VAL A 12 0.34 -7.93 -15.71
N GLU A 13 0.87 -8.94 -15.03
CA GLU A 13 0.82 -10.34 -15.49
C GLU A 13 -0.64 -10.82 -15.60
N ASP A 14 -0.92 -11.74 -16.53
CA ASP A 14 -2.29 -12.21 -16.78
C ASP A 14 -2.84 -12.90 -15.52
N GLY A 15 -3.85 -12.30 -14.89
CA GLY A 15 -4.39 -12.74 -13.60
C GLY A 15 -4.00 -11.88 -12.38
N GLN A 16 -3.09 -10.91 -12.54
CA GLN A 16 -2.75 -9.94 -11.51
C GLN A 16 -3.48 -8.60 -11.74
N LYS A 17 -3.66 -7.82 -10.68
CA LYS A 17 -4.24 -6.47 -10.72
C LYS A 17 -3.35 -5.55 -9.90
N SER A 18 -3.02 -4.37 -10.42
CA SER A 18 -2.32 -3.35 -9.66
C SER A 18 -3.35 -2.45 -8.98
N LEU A 19 -3.33 -2.36 -7.66
CA LEU A 19 -4.23 -1.51 -6.89
C LEU A 19 -3.43 -0.40 -6.23
N ALA A 20 -3.75 0.85 -6.56
CA ALA A 20 -3.23 2.02 -5.88
C ALA A 20 -4.16 2.37 -4.71
N ILE A 21 -3.63 2.29 -3.49
CA ILE A 21 -4.37 2.62 -2.26
C ILE A 21 -3.76 3.88 -1.67
N ALA A 22 -4.58 4.93 -1.51
CA ALA A 22 -4.17 6.12 -0.78
C ALA A 22 -4.45 5.91 0.72
N LEU A 23 -3.40 5.90 1.53
CA LEU A 23 -3.49 5.84 2.97
C LEU A 23 -3.12 7.19 3.59
N THR A 24 -4.00 7.70 4.44
CA THR A 24 -3.74 8.88 5.26
C THR A 24 -3.36 8.41 6.65
N LEU A 25 -2.10 8.57 7.00
CA LEU A 25 -1.57 8.27 8.33
C LEU A 25 -1.67 9.54 9.16
N GLN A 26 -2.40 9.48 10.28
CA GLN A 26 -2.54 10.59 11.21
C GLN A 26 -2.39 10.05 12.63
N SER A 27 -1.48 10.64 13.39
CA SER A 27 -1.33 10.35 14.81
C SER A 27 -2.12 11.35 15.63
N ALA A 28 -2.74 10.88 16.72
CA ALA A 28 -3.55 11.70 17.61
C ALA A 28 -2.72 12.45 18.66
N GLU A 29 -1.49 11.99 18.94
CA GLU A 29 -0.69 12.45 20.08
C GLU A 29 0.57 13.21 19.68
N ARG A 30 1.06 13.02 18.45
CA ARG A 30 2.31 13.65 17.96
C ARG A 30 2.32 13.78 16.45
N THR A 31 3.16 14.67 15.93
CA THR A 31 3.50 14.67 14.51
C THR A 31 4.18 13.34 14.17
N LEU A 32 3.70 12.66 13.14
CA LEU A 32 4.36 11.45 12.64
C LEU A 32 5.68 11.86 12.00
N GLU A 33 6.77 11.21 12.41
CA GLU A 33 8.03 11.33 11.72
C GLU A 33 8.06 10.41 10.50
N GLU A 34 8.95 10.68 9.55
CA GLU A 34 9.13 9.85 8.36
C GLU A 34 9.33 8.37 8.71
N ALA A 35 10.04 8.08 9.81
CA ALA A 35 10.26 6.73 10.29
C ALA A 35 8.98 6.03 10.76
N ASP A 36 8.06 6.74 11.42
CA ASP A 36 6.76 6.18 11.82
C ASP A 36 5.89 5.88 10.60
N ILE A 37 5.93 6.77 9.60
CA ILE A 37 5.19 6.59 8.34
C ILE A 37 5.74 5.38 7.58
N ALA A 38 7.06 5.29 7.41
CA ALA A 38 7.71 4.18 6.72
C ALA A 38 7.40 2.84 7.40
N GLY A 39 7.50 2.77 8.74
CA GLY A 39 7.19 1.56 9.49
C GLY A 39 5.73 1.14 9.37
N ALA A 40 4.79 2.09 9.38
CA ALA A 40 3.38 1.79 9.15
C ALA A 40 3.14 1.27 7.72
N VAL A 41 3.74 1.90 6.70
CA VAL A 41 3.63 1.47 5.30
C VAL A 41 4.21 0.07 5.11
N GLU A 42 5.40 -0.22 5.63
CA GLU A 42 6.00 -1.56 5.58
C GLU A 42 5.10 -2.61 6.23
N SER A 43 4.53 -2.32 7.40
CA SER A 43 3.62 -3.25 8.09
C SER A 43 2.38 -3.53 7.25
N ILE A 44 1.81 -2.51 6.62
CA ILE A 44 0.65 -2.65 5.72
C ILE A 44 1.02 -3.49 4.48
N VAL A 45 2.16 -3.20 3.86
CA VAL A 45 2.67 -3.96 2.70
C VAL A 45 2.94 -5.41 3.07
N ALA A 46 3.53 -5.68 4.24
CA ALA A 46 3.79 -7.04 4.73
C ALA A 46 2.49 -7.83 4.91
N VAL A 47 1.46 -7.22 5.50
CA VAL A 47 0.13 -7.87 5.65
C VAL A 47 -0.53 -8.10 4.29
N LEU A 48 -0.42 -7.16 3.35
CA LEU A 48 -0.92 -7.30 1.98
C LEU A 48 -0.18 -8.40 1.21
N ALA A 49 1.14 -8.50 1.38
CA ALA A 49 1.97 -9.55 0.81
C ALA A 49 1.59 -10.92 1.38
N GLU A 50 1.42 -11.03 2.70
CA GLU A 50 1.08 -12.30 3.35
C GLU A 50 -0.34 -12.77 3.01
N ARG A 51 -1.33 -11.86 3.00
CA ARG A 51 -2.74 -12.23 2.74
C ARG A 51 -3.08 -12.38 1.26
N PHE A 52 -2.48 -11.58 0.39
CA PHE A 52 -2.90 -11.48 -1.01
C PHE A 52 -1.76 -11.78 -2.00
N GLY A 53 -0.54 -12.06 -1.52
CA GLY A 53 0.63 -12.20 -2.39
C GLY A 53 0.99 -10.91 -3.12
N ALA A 54 0.53 -9.76 -2.61
CA ALA A 54 0.72 -8.47 -3.25
C ALA A 54 2.16 -7.97 -3.03
N SER A 55 2.85 -7.60 -4.10
CA SER A 55 4.13 -6.90 -4.04
C SER A 55 3.93 -5.41 -4.24
N LEU A 56 4.60 -4.59 -3.43
CA LEU A 56 4.73 -3.16 -3.71
C LEU A 56 5.57 -3.01 -4.97
N ARG A 57 5.09 -2.22 -5.92
CA ARG A 57 5.77 -1.97 -7.19
C ARG A 57 6.31 -0.55 -7.19
N ASP A 58 7.62 -0.44 -7.40
CA ASP A 58 8.39 0.82 -7.49
C ASP A 58 8.09 1.57 -8.81
#